data_AF-A0A661QAD2-F1
#
_entry.id   AF-A0A661QAD2-F1
#
_cell.length_a   1.000
_cell.length_b   1.000
_cell.length_c   1.000
_cell.angle_alpha   90.00
_cell.angle_beta   90.00
_cell.angle_gamma   90.00
#
_symmetry.space_group_name_H-M   'P 1'
#
loop_
_entity.id
_entity.type
_entity.pdbx_description
1 polymer ?
#
loop_
_entity_poly.entity_id
_entity_poly.type
_entity_poly.pdbx_seq_one_letter_code
_entity_poly.pdbx_strand_id
1 'polypeptide(L)'
;MSRWLKITLISVAIIFGLLLSTMVIVPWQIKEQGSDWIAANTTRTLTIEKVYFNPFTLTVAISGTKLTEQNSDQPFVAFKRLMFSASPKSIIKQAIILNNVELDDLFVNLELLGKQDFNFSDFTQLGGNNPEPTTPEPKKPLYFSLNNIVLTGGRLDFTDQTSAKKSQHKIRELALSIPFIGNIPYLIDDYVEPLLYMELNGSEIHAEGKLRPFHNSLEARLSLSLDDIDLAYYAFHSPIPLPLDVKQGTLDGEMDLSYRISKTEKPRLLLGGKLVFSAIDLRG
;
A
#
# COMPACT_ATOMS: atom_id res chain seq x y z
N MET A 1 -19.31 -52.15 11.77
CA MET A 1 -19.37 -50.74 11.34
C MET A 1 -20.51 -50.56 10.34
N SER A 2 -21.49 -49.69 10.62
CA SER A 2 -22.63 -49.43 9.72
C SER A 2 -22.15 -48.94 8.35
N ARG A 3 -22.84 -49.31 7.26
CA ARG A 3 -22.52 -48.87 5.89
C ARG A 3 -22.48 -47.34 5.78
N TRP A 4 -23.37 -46.65 6.50
CA TRP A 4 -23.41 -45.18 6.57
C TRP A 4 -22.15 -44.60 7.21
N LEU A 5 -21.69 -45.20 8.31
CA LEU A 5 -20.47 -44.77 9.00
C LEU A 5 -19.22 -44.94 8.10
N LYS A 6 -19.15 -46.00 7.30
CA LYS A 6 -18.08 -46.18 6.29
C LYS A 6 -18.10 -45.08 5.24
N ILE A 7 -19.27 -44.78 4.69
CA ILE A 7 -19.42 -43.73 3.65
C ILE A 7 -19.05 -42.37 4.23
N THR A 8 -19.55 -42.01 5.41
CA THR A 8 -19.22 -40.75 6.07
C THR A 8 -17.72 -40.61 6.32
N LEU A 9 -17.05 -41.66 6.80
CA LEU A 9 -15.61 -41.62 7.03
C LEU A 9 -14.82 -41.45 5.72
N ILE A 10 -15.22 -42.12 4.65
CA ILE A 10 -14.59 -41.98 3.33
C ILE A 10 -14.78 -40.56 2.80
N SER A 11 -16.00 -40.01 2.87
CA SER A 11 -16.28 -38.64 2.42
C SER A 11 -15.46 -37.61 3.21
N VAL A 12 -15.38 -37.74 4.53
CA VAL A 12 -14.55 -36.86 5.37
C VAL A 12 -13.08 -36.99 5.02
N ALA A 13 -12.57 -38.21 4.82
CA ALA A 13 -11.19 -38.44 4.41
C ALA A 13 -10.87 -37.81 3.05
N ILE A 14 -11.78 -37.89 2.08
CA ILE A 14 -11.62 -37.27 0.76
C ILE A 14 -11.60 -35.74 0.89
N ILE A 15 -12.57 -35.14 1.60
CA ILE A 15 -12.62 -33.69 1.81
C ILE A 15 -11.35 -33.19 2.49
N PHE A 16 -10.89 -33.92 3.52
CA PHE A 16 -9.67 -33.58 4.23
C PHE A 16 -8.44 -33.72 3.34
N GLY A 17 -8.37 -34.78 2.51
CA GLY A 17 -7.29 -34.96 1.53
C GLY A 17 -7.25 -33.84 0.48
N LEU A 18 -8.40 -33.42 -0.04
CA LEU A 18 -8.51 -32.26 -0.94
C LEU A 18 -8.12 -30.95 -0.24
N LEU A 19 -8.51 -30.77 1.01
CA LEU A 19 -8.12 -29.59 1.78
C LEU A 19 -6.60 -29.55 1.98
N LEU A 20 -5.97 -30.67 2.34
CA LEU A 20 -4.53 -30.75 2.50
C LEU A 20 -3.76 -30.56 1.18
N SER A 21 -4.29 -31.04 0.05
CA SER A 21 -3.61 -30.85 -1.24
C SER A 21 -3.48 -29.36 -1.62
N THR A 22 -4.40 -28.51 -1.16
CA THR A 22 -4.29 -27.06 -1.37
C THR A 22 -3.02 -26.45 -0.75
N MET A 23 -2.48 -27.04 0.33
CA MET A 23 -1.22 -26.58 0.95
C MET A 23 -0.02 -26.69 0.01
N VAL A 24 -0.10 -27.53 -1.04
CA VAL A 24 0.95 -27.69 -2.05
C VAL A 24 0.55 -27.00 -3.35
N ILE A 25 -0.69 -27.20 -3.80
CA ILE A 25 -1.18 -26.67 -5.07
C ILE A 25 -1.15 -25.14 -5.08
N VAL A 26 -1.64 -24.47 -4.02
CA VAL A 26 -1.70 -23.00 -3.99
C VAL A 26 -0.30 -22.37 -4.01
N PRO A 27 0.66 -22.79 -3.15
CA PRO A 27 2.03 -22.28 -3.23
C PRO A 27 2.71 -22.50 -4.58
N TRP A 28 2.57 -23.71 -5.15
CA TRP A 28 3.11 -24.03 -6.46
C TRP A 28 2.52 -23.12 -7.54
N GLN A 29 1.20 -22.93 -7.53
CA GLN A 29 0.50 -22.10 -8.49
C GLN A 29 0.91 -20.63 -8.41
N ILE A 30 1.00 -20.06 -7.20
CA ILE A 30 1.43 -18.66 -7.01
C ILE A 30 2.84 -18.45 -7.56
N LYS A 31 3.75 -19.41 -7.32
CA LYS A 31 5.14 -19.32 -7.75
C LYS A 31 5.27 -19.43 -9.26
N GLU A 32 4.78 -20.51 -9.86
CA GLU A 32 4.92 -20.77 -11.30
C GLU A 32 4.10 -19.79 -12.13
N GLN A 33 2.79 -19.67 -11.86
CA GLN A 33 1.94 -18.80 -12.68
C GLN A 33 2.28 -17.33 -12.52
N GLY A 34 2.70 -16.90 -11.32
CA GLY A 34 3.16 -15.53 -11.10
C GLY A 34 4.41 -15.22 -11.95
N SER A 35 5.42 -16.08 -11.86
CA SER A 35 6.66 -15.92 -12.62
C SER A 35 6.44 -16.03 -14.13
N ASP A 36 5.69 -17.02 -14.59
CA ASP A 36 5.36 -17.22 -16.01
C ASP A 36 4.55 -16.06 -16.58
N TRP A 37 3.57 -15.55 -15.83
CA TRP A 37 2.76 -14.42 -16.28
C TRP A 37 3.61 -13.16 -16.44
N ILE A 38 4.50 -12.88 -15.49
CA ILE A 38 5.41 -11.74 -15.59
C ILE A 38 6.35 -11.90 -16.79
N ALA A 39 6.95 -13.09 -16.97
CA ALA A 39 7.85 -13.35 -18.09
C ALA A 39 7.16 -13.31 -19.46
N ALA A 40 5.87 -13.69 -19.53
CA ALA A 40 5.10 -13.69 -20.78
C ALA A 40 4.57 -12.30 -21.16
N ASN A 41 4.33 -11.42 -20.20
CA ASN A 41 3.70 -10.11 -20.43
C ASN A 41 4.68 -8.93 -20.29
N THR A 42 5.87 -9.13 -19.72
CA THR A 42 6.85 -8.08 -19.48
C THR A 42 8.27 -8.56 -19.78
N THR A 43 9.23 -7.63 -19.82
CA THR A 43 10.67 -7.93 -19.91
C THR A 43 11.33 -8.06 -18.54
N ARG A 44 10.54 -8.27 -17.50
CA ARG A 44 10.98 -8.38 -16.10
C ARG A 44 11.01 -9.84 -15.67
N THR A 45 11.76 -10.12 -14.62
CA THR A 45 11.76 -11.43 -13.96
C THR A 45 11.17 -11.30 -12.56
N LEU A 46 10.22 -12.17 -12.24
CA LEU A 46 9.69 -12.33 -10.87
C LEU A 46 10.27 -13.59 -10.25
N THR A 47 11.02 -13.41 -9.16
CA THR A 47 11.54 -14.49 -8.33
C THR A 47 10.78 -14.51 -7.01
N ILE A 48 10.32 -15.70 -6.61
CA ILE A 48 9.68 -15.94 -5.31
C ILE A 48 10.41 -17.12 -4.65
N GLU A 49 11.07 -16.86 -3.52
CA GLU A 49 11.79 -17.91 -2.80
C GLU A 49 10.83 -18.95 -2.23
N LYS A 50 9.85 -18.49 -1.45
CA LYS A 50 8.93 -19.37 -0.71
C LYS A 50 7.51 -18.83 -0.72
N VAL A 51 6.56 -19.75 -0.89
CA VAL A 51 5.14 -19.49 -0.65
C VAL A 51 4.63 -20.53 0.35
N TYR A 52 3.81 -20.08 1.28
CA TYR A 52 3.14 -20.91 2.27
C TYR A 52 1.64 -20.63 2.21
N PHE A 53 0.85 -21.70 2.30
CA PHE A 53 -0.60 -21.60 2.41
C PHE A 53 -1.12 -22.50 3.53
N ASN A 54 -1.96 -21.94 4.39
CA ASN A 54 -2.70 -22.67 5.40
C ASN A 54 -4.21 -22.61 5.08
N PRO A 55 -4.84 -23.73 4.69
CA PRO A 55 -6.26 -23.75 4.34
C PRO A 55 -7.19 -23.68 5.54
N PHE A 56 -6.72 -23.97 6.75
CA PHE A 56 -7.52 -23.92 7.97
C PHE A 56 -7.67 -22.49 8.48
N THR A 57 -6.61 -21.69 8.34
CA THR A 57 -6.61 -20.26 8.70
C THR A 57 -6.79 -19.33 7.48
N LEU A 58 -6.90 -19.91 6.28
CA LEU A 58 -6.93 -19.19 4.99
C LEU A 58 -5.82 -18.14 4.87
N THR A 59 -4.61 -18.50 5.30
CA THR A 59 -3.45 -17.62 5.35
C THR A 59 -2.49 -17.94 4.23
N VAL A 60 -2.10 -16.93 3.45
CA VAL A 60 -1.03 -16.99 2.46
C VAL A 60 0.14 -16.16 2.98
N ALA A 61 1.35 -16.70 2.91
CA ALA A 61 2.59 -15.96 3.15
C ALA A 61 3.55 -16.18 1.99
N ILE A 62 4.04 -15.10 1.41
CA ILE A 62 5.01 -15.06 0.32
C ILE A 62 6.28 -14.44 0.89
N SER A 63 7.42 -15.09 0.70
CA SER A 63 8.70 -14.64 1.25
C SER A 63 9.79 -14.63 0.19
N GLY A 64 10.70 -13.65 0.32
CA GLY A 64 11.83 -13.47 -0.59
C GLY A 64 11.35 -13.22 -2.02
N THR A 65 10.59 -12.13 -2.22
CA THR A 65 10.10 -11.76 -3.55
C THR A 65 10.94 -10.65 -4.14
N LYS A 66 11.33 -10.81 -5.41
CA LYS A 66 12.04 -9.81 -6.20
C LYS A 66 11.45 -9.77 -7.60
N LEU A 67 10.93 -8.61 -7.98
CA LEU A 67 10.57 -8.25 -9.32
C LEU A 67 11.65 -7.31 -9.87
N THR A 68 12.24 -7.65 -11.00
CA THR A 68 13.35 -6.87 -11.57
C THR A 68 12.87 -5.64 -12.35
N GLU A 69 13.80 -4.74 -12.62
CA GLU A 69 13.65 -3.73 -13.65
C GLU A 69 13.57 -4.34 -15.05
N GLN A 70 13.03 -3.59 -16.00
CA GLN A 70 12.97 -4.01 -17.40
C GLN A 70 14.39 -4.22 -17.92
N ASN A 71 14.67 -5.39 -18.51
CA ASN A 71 15.97 -5.74 -19.08
C ASN A 71 17.18 -5.56 -18.13
N SER A 72 16.97 -5.68 -16.82
CA SER A 72 18.00 -5.45 -15.80
C SER A 72 17.80 -6.38 -14.61
N ASP A 73 18.88 -6.75 -13.92
CA ASP A 73 18.83 -7.55 -12.69
C ASP A 73 18.57 -6.71 -11.44
N GLN A 74 18.50 -5.38 -11.57
CA GLN A 74 18.19 -4.50 -10.45
C GLN A 74 16.76 -4.70 -9.95
N PRO A 75 16.51 -4.63 -8.64
CA PRO A 75 15.15 -4.76 -8.11
C PRO A 75 14.31 -3.52 -8.46
N PHE A 76 13.14 -3.75 -9.06
CA PHE A 76 12.09 -2.74 -9.17
C PHE A 76 11.21 -2.77 -7.91
N VAL A 77 10.74 -3.96 -7.54
CA VAL A 77 10.01 -4.21 -6.29
C VAL A 77 10.63 -5.42 -5.61
N ALA A 78 10.90 -5.33 -4.33
CA ALA A 78 11.30 -6.48 -3.53
C ALA A 78 10.67 -6.41 -2.13
N PHE A 79 10.44 -7.55 -1.50
CA PHE A 79 10.02 -7.57 -0.10
C PHE A 79 10.44 -8.87 0.56
N LYS A 80 10.66 -8.82 1.87
CA LYS A 80 11.03 -10.00 2.66
C LYS A 80 9.83 -10.89 2.88
N ARG A 81 8.69 -10.32 3.25
CA ARG A 81 7.46 -11.08 3.52
C ARG A 81 6.21 -10.28 3.21
N LEU A 82 5.28 -10.88 2.46
CA LEU A 82 3.91 -10.43 2.31
C LEU A 82 3.01 -11.53 2.89
N MET A 83 2.18 -11.20 3.87
CA MET A 83 1.26 -12.13 4.48
C MET A 83 -0.15 -11.55 4.51
N PHE A 84 -1.13 -12.34 4.14
CA PHE A 84 -2.52 -11.97 4.32
C PHE A 84 -3.35 -13.19 4.73
N SER A 85 -4.41 -12.94 5.49
CA SER A 85 -5.36 -13.98 5.90
C SER A 85 -6.78 -13.59 5.54
N ALA A 86 -7.52 -14.50 4.91
CA ALA A 86 -8.90 -14.28 4.55
C ALA A 86 -9.85 -14.77 5.67
N SER A 87 -11.00 -14.11 5.81
CA SER A 87 -12.05 -14.56 6.72
C SER A 87 -12.96 -15.58 6.01
N PRO A 88 -13.28 -16.73 6.62
CA PRO A 88 -14.32 -17.63 6.10
C PRO A 88 -15.69 -16.95 5.97
N LYS A 89 -15.91 -15.88 6.76
CA LYS A 89 -17.11 -15.02 6.67
C LYS A 89 -17.26 -14.38 5.27
N SER A 90 -16.19 -14.25 4.50
CA SER A 90 -16.20 -13.71 3.13
C SER A 90 -17.21 -14.42 2.23
N ILE A 91 -17.28 -15.76 2.33
CA ILE A 91 -18.19 -16.59 1.53
C ILE A 91 -19.65 -16.33 1.94
N ILE A 92 -19.91 -16.30 3.25
CA ILE A 92 -21.25 -16.11 3.81
C ILE A 92 -21.77 -14.69 3.54
N LYS A 93 -20.88 -13.69 3.61
CA LYS A 93 -21.22 -12.27 3.45
C LYS A 93 -21.12 -11.78 2.01
N GLN A 94 -20.68 -12.63 1.07
CA GLN A 94 -20.41 -12.26 -0.33
C GLN A 94 -19.54 -10.99 -0.42
N ALA A 95 -18.52 -10.93 0.43
CA ALA A 95 -17.64 -9.78 0.61
C ALA A 95 -16.19 -10.23 0.71
N ILE A 96 -15.24 -9.41 0.26
CA ILE A 96 -13.80 -9.69 0.41
C ILE A 96 -13.37 -9.24 1.82
N ILE A 97 -13.17 -10.18 2.74
CA ILE A 97 -12.77 -9.85 4.11
C ILE A 97 -11.38 -10.44 4.38
N LEU A 98 -10.37 -9.58 4.52
CA LEU A 98 -9.04 -9.95 4.99
C LEU A 98 -8.91 -9.57 6.47
N ASN A 99 -8.54 -10.51 7.32
CA ASN A 99 -8.36 -10.26 8.75
C ASN A 99 -7.02 -9.55 9.04
N ASN A 100 -6.04 -9.72 8.16
CA ASN A 100 -4.69 -9.19 8.32
C ASN A 100 -4.02 -9.02 6.96
N VAL A 101 -3.24 -7.93 6.79
CA VAL A 101 -2.37 -7.67 5.64
C VAL A 101 -1.05 -7.11 6.17
N GLU A 102 0.00 -7.92 6.18
CA GLU A 102 1.34 -7.54 6.64
C GLU A 102 2.33 -7.54 5.47
N LEU A 103 3.14 -6.49 5.38
CA LEU A 103 4.22 -6.36 4.42
C LEU A 103 5.50 -5.92 5.12
N ASP A 104 6.54 -6.73 5.02
CA ASP A 104 7.82 -6.49 5.70
C ASP A 104 8.94 -6.25 4.69
N ASP A 105 9.75 -5.23 5.00
CA ASP A 105 10.94 -4.82 4.26
C ASP A 105 10.66 -4.59 2.76
N LEU A 106 9.54 -3.92 2.44
CA LEU A 106 9.23 -3.50 1.07
C LEU A 106 10.35 -2.59 0.55
N PHE A 107 10.79 -2.83 -0.67
CA PHE A 107 11.65 -1.95 -1.45
C PHE A 107 10.98 -1.67 -2.78
N VAL A 108 10.93 -0.40 -3.18
CA VAL A 108 10.43 0.04 -4.49
C VAL A 108 11.42 1.04 -5.10
N ASN A 109 11.80 0.82 -6.36
CA ASN A 109 12.53 1.79 -7.19
C ASN A 109 11.58 2.42 -8.20
N LEU A 110 11.44 3.75 -8.17
CA LEU A 110 10.60 4.50 -9.08
C LEU A 110 11.46 5.51 -9.85
N GLU A 111 11.34 5.52 -11.16
CA GLU A 111 12.03 6.48 -12.00
C GLU A 111 11.05 7.19 -12.91
N LEU A 112 11.06 8.53 -12.90
CA LEU A 112 10.37 9.35 -13.90
C LEU A 112 11.33 9.57 -15.08
N LEU A 113 11.06 8.94 -16.21
CA LEU A 113 11.88 8.92 -17.43
C LEU A 113 11.47 10.03 -18.43
N GLY A 114 10.20 10.44 -18.40
CA GLY A 114 9.61 11.45 -19.29
C GLY A 114 8.41 12.15 -18.65
N LYS A 115 7.70 13.01 -19.39
CA LYS A 115 6.64 13.89 -18.85
C LYS A 115 5.56 13.17 -18.02
N GLN A 116 5.28 11.91 -18.33
CA GLN A 116 4.43 10.98 -17.55
C GLN A 116 4.90 9.53 -17.78
N ASP A 117 6.16 9.36 -18.15
CA ASP A 117 6.70 8.04 -18.47
C ASP A 117 7.54 7.58 -17.30
N PHE A 118 7.11 6.51 -16.64
CA PHE A 118 7.81 5.92 -15.52
C PHE A 118 8.45 4.59 -15.92
N ASN A 119 9.44 4.14 -15.15
CA ASN A 119 10.00 2.80 -15.30
C ASN A 119 8.94 1.68 -15.25
N PHE A 120 7.77 1.89 -14.64
CA PHE A 120 6.65 0.95 -14.56
C PHE A 120 5.54 1.14 -15.61
N SER A 121 5.71 2.06 -16.58
CA SER A 121 4.71 2.33 -17.62
C SER A 121 4.31 1.07 -18.40
N ASP A 122 5.17 0.06 -18.49
CA ASP A 122 4.90 -1.23 -19.13
C ASP A 122 3.64 -1.92 -18.58
N PHE A 123 3.42 -1.85 -17.26
CA PHE A 123 2.23 -2.44 -16.64
C PHE A 123 0.92 -1.74 -17.04
N THR A 124 0.96 -0.43 -17.30
CA THR A 124 -0.25 0.33 -17.69
C THR A 124 -0.74 -0.03 -19.09
N GLN A 125 0.18 -0.46 -19.97
CA GLN A 125 -0.14 -0.86 -21.35
C GLN A 125 -0.82 -2.24 -21.42
N LEU A 126 -0.65 -3.08 -20.39
CA LEU A 126 -1.27 -4.41 -20.32
C LEU A 126 -2.80 -4.37 -20.13
N GLY A 127 -3.33 -3.28 -19.57
CA GLY A 127 -4.76 -3.13 -19.27
C GLY A 127 -5.67 -2.84 -20.47
N GLY A 128 -5.09 -2.65 -21.66
CA GLY A 128 -5.81 -2.30 -22.88
C GLY A 128 -6.28 -0.83 -22.91
N ASN A 129 -5.95 -0.11 -23.98
CA ASN A 129 -6.38 1.28 -24.20
C ASN A 129 -7.85 1.42 -24.63
N ASN A 130 -8.65 0.36 -24.51
CA ASN A 130 -10.00 0.31 -25.04
C ASN A 130 -10.97 0.02 -23.91
N PRO A 131 -11.55 1.05 -23.26
CA PRO A 131 -12.73 0.83 -22.44
C PRO A 131 -13.83 0.34 -23.39
N GLU A 132 -14.08 -0.97 -23.43
CA GLU A 132 -15.35 -1.45 -23.96
C GLU A 132 -16.45 -0.69 -23.24
N PRO A 133 -17.40 -0.05 -23.97
CA PRO A 133 -18.48 0.70 -23.36
C PRO A 133 -19.34 -0.27 -22.56
N THR A 134 -18.98 -0.46 -21.29
CA THR A 134 -19.74 -1.28 -20.37
C THR A 134 -20.94 -0.42 -20.01
N THR A 135 -22.09 -0.75 -20.58
CA THR A 135 -23.37 -0.19 -20.11
C THR A 135 -23.40 -0.38 -18.59
N PRO A 136 -23.61 0.69 -17.79
CA PRO A 136 -23.62 0.57 -16.35
C PRO A 136 -24.92 -0.13 -15.94
N GLU A 137 -24.93 -1.45 -16.02
CA GLU A 137 -25.89 -2.24 -15.26
C GLU A 137 -25.62 -1.96 -13.78
N PRO A 138 -26.67 -1.78 -12.95
CA PRO A 138 -26.51 -1.58 -11.52
C PRO A 138 -25.96 -2.86 -10.89
N LYS A 139 -24.63 -3.02 -10.91
CA LYS A 139 -23.93 -4.06 -10.17
C LYS A 139 -24.08 -3.76 -8.69
N LYS A 140 -24.49 -4.76 -7.91
CA LYS A 140 -24.46 -4.68 -6.45
C LYS A 140 -23.05 -4.22 -6.01
N PRO A 141 -22.93 -3.31 -5.03
CA PRO A 141 -21.62 -2.86 -4.57
C PRO A 141 -20.82 -4.06 -4.08
N LEU A 142 -19.58 -4.18 -4.56
CA LEU A 142 -18.64 -5.16 -4.01
C LEU A 142 -18.28 -4.73 -2.59
N TYR A 143 -18.66 -5.55 -1.62
CA TYR A 143 -18.33 -5.31 -0.23
C TYR A 143 -16.93 -5.83 0.08
N PHE A 144 -16.14 -5.04 0.81
CA PHE A 144 -14.81 -5.43 1.24
C PHE A 144 -14.45 -4.86 2.62
N SER A 145 -13.52 -5.54 3.29
CA SER A 145 -13.01 -5.20 4.61
C SER A 145 -11.57 -5.72 4.73
N LEU A 146 -10.61 -4.81 4.80
CA LEU A 146 -9.19 -5.07 5.00
C LEU A 146 -8.83 -4.62 6.42
N ASN A 147 -8.56 -5.59 7.29
CA ASN A 147 -8.26 -5.34 8.70
C ASN A 147 -6.76 -5.52 8.94
N ASN A 148 -6.24 -4.81 9.94
CA ASN A 148 -4.86 -4.88 10.41
C ASN A 148 -3.85 -4.79 9.25
N ILE A 149 -3.84 -3.66 8.56
CA ILE A 149 -2.90 -3.40 7.46
C ILE A 149 -1.62 -2.84 8.08
N VAL A 150 -0.51 -3.56 7.95
CA VAL A 150 0.77 -3.18 8.54
C VAL A 150 1.88 -3.29 7.50
N LEU A 151 2.63 -2.21 7.33
CA LEU A 151 3.89 -2.17 6.59
C LEU A 151 5.00 -1.87 7.59
N THR A 152 6.09 -2.63 7.57
CA THR A 152 7.28 -2.37 8.40
C THR A 152 8.56 -2.36 7.56
N GLY A 153 9.50 -1.48 7.92
CA GLY A 153 10.84 -1.43 7.30
C GLY A 153 10.81 -1.08 5.81
N GLY A 154 9.76 -0.42 5.34
CA GLY A 154 9.61 -0.07 3.94
C GLY A 154 10.67 0.94 3.47
N ARG A 155 11.04 0.85 2.20
CA ARG A 155 12.04 1.69 1.55
C ARG A 155 11.57 2.02 0.14
N LEU A 156 11.75 3.26 -0.25
CA LEU A 156 11.44 3.72 -1.61
C LEU A 156 12.55 4.61 -2.11
N ASP A 157 13.01 4.35 -3.32
CA ASP A 157 13.93 5.21 -4.06
C ASP A 157 13.16 5.81 -5.23
N PHE A 158 13.15 7.13 -5.32
CA PHE A 158 12.56 7.86 -6.42
C PHE A 158 13.61 8.72 -7.10
N THR A 159 13.73 8.60 -8.43
CA THR A 159 14.62 9.43 -9.24
C THR A 159 13.84 10.13 -10.35
N ASP A 160 13.93 11.45 -10.41
CA ASP A 160 13.36 12.25 -11.50
C ASP A 160 14.43 12.54 -12.54
N GLN A 161 14.47 11.74 -13.61
CA GLN A 161 15.40 11.92 -14.74
C GLN A 161 15.03 13.11 -15.63
N THR A 162 13.81 13.65 -15.50
CA THR A 162 13.30 14.75 -16.34
C THR A 162 13.68 16.12 -15.78
N SER A 163 13.88 16.22 -14.48
CA SER A 163 14.35 17.44 -13.84
C SER A 163 15.77 17.77 -14.31
N ALA A 164 16.04 19.06 -14.59
CA ALA A 164 17.39 19.52 -14.97
C ALA A 164 18.46 19.16 -13.92
N LYS A 165 18.04 18.89 -12.68
CA LYS A 165 18.88 18.63 -11.51
C LYS A 165 18.90 17.15 -11.10
N LYS A 166 18.21 16.27 -11.82
CA LYS A 166 18.05 14.85 -11.51
C LYS A 166 17.72 14.58 -10.03
N SER A 167 16.61 15.15 -9.55
CA SER A 167 16.18 15.04 -8.16
C SER A 167 16.09 13.58 -7.71
N GLN A 168 16.51 13.30 -6.49
CA GLN A 168 16.44 11.97 -5.89
C GLN A 168 15.78 12.05 -4.51
N HIS A 169 14.78 11.22 -4.28
CA HIS A 169 14.13 11.11 -2.98
C HIS A 169 14.27 9.69 -2.45
N LYS A 170 14.65 9.58 -1.18
CA LYS A 170 14.80 8.30 -0.48
C LYS A 170 13.87 8.30 0.71
N ILE A 171 12.99 7.31 0.76
CA ILE A 171 12.18 7.01 1.93
C ILE A 171 12.80 5.79 2.61
N ARG A 172 13.06 5.89 3.92
CA ARG A 172 13.59 4.81 4.76
C ARG A 172 12.69 4.62 5.98
N GLU A 173 12.82 3.46 6.60
CA GLU A 173 12.05 3.06 7.79
C GLU A 173 10.53 3.30 7.65
N LEU A 174 9.98 3.15 6.44
CA LEU A 174 8.56 3.37 6.19
C LEU A 174 7.75 2.33 6.96
N ALA A 175 7.01 2.83 7.95
CA ALA A 175 6.08 2.07 8.75
C ALA A 175 4.68 2.66 8.57
N LEU A 176 3.71 1.82 8.25
CA LEU A 176 2.31 2.22 8.09
C LEU A 176 1.44 1.22 8.85
N SER A 177 0.57 1.72 9.72
CA SER A 177 -0.44 0.91 10.41
C SER A 177 -1.80 1.51 10.12
N ILE A 178 -2.70 0.70 9.55
CA ILE A 178 -4.10 1.07 9.34
C ILE A 178 -4.97 -0.02 9.96
N PRO A 179 -5.70 0.27 11.05
CA PRO A 179 -6.50 -0.73 11.75
C PRO A 179 -7.53 -1.40 10.83
N PHE A 180 -8.19 -0.62 9.98
CA PHE A 180 -9.24 -1.11 9.11
C PHE A 180 -9.55 -0.17 7.93
N ILE A 181 -9.81 -0.74 6.75
CA ILE A 181 -10.42 -0.07 5.59
C ILE A 181 -11.54 -0.96 5.02
N GLY A 182 -12.74 -0.43 4.85
CA GLY A 182 -13.81 -1.18 4.17
C GLY A 182 -15.12 -0.42 4.03
N ASN A 183 -16.09 -1.06 3.39
CA ASN A 183 -17.41 -0.51 3.09
C ASN A 183 -18.57 -1.40 3.59
N ILE A 184 -18.30 -2.34 4.50
CA ILE A 184 -19.30 -3.20 5.16
C ILE A 184 -20.03 -2.45 6.28
N PRO A 185 -21.34 -2.14 6.16
CA PRO A 185 -22.03 -1.17 7.02
C PRO A 185 -22.02 -1.40 8.53
N TYR A 186 -21.83 -2.64 9.02
CA TYR A 186 -21.86 -2.98 10.45
C TYR A 186 -20.47 -3.07 11.12
N LEU A 187 -19.38 -2.86 10.37
CA LEU A 187 -17.99 -2.88 10.87
C LEU A 187 -17.38 -1.46 10.94
N ILE A 188 -18.21 -0.41 10.77
CA ILE A 188 -17.75 0.93 10.33
C ILE A 188 -18.09 2.07 11.31
N ASP A 189 -18.80 1.80 12.41
CA ASP A 189 -19.18 2.87 13.36
C ASP A 189 -18.04 3.34 14.28
N ASP A 190 -16.91 2.62 14.30
CA ASP A 190 -15.75 2.89 15.17
C ASP A 190 -14.74 3.86 14.55
N TYR A 191 -14.02 4.58 15.41
CA TYR A 191 -12.87 5.39 14.98
C TYR A 191 -11.74 4.46 14.54
N VAL A 192 -11.10 4.79 13.41
CA VAL A 192 -9.85 4.18 12.98
C VAL A 192 -8.71 5.17 13.20
N GLU A 193 -7.61 4.67 13.76
CA GLU A 193 -6.45 5.46 14.12
C GLU A 193 -5.24 4.99 13.30
N PRO A 194 -5.07 5.49 12.06
CA PRO A 194 -3.90 5.15 11.25
C PRO A 194 -2.64 5.87 11.74
N LEU A 195 -1.49 5.24 11.55
CA LEU A 195 -0.17 5.78 11.88
C LEU A 195 0.77 5.58 10.69
N LEU A 196 1.55 6.61 10.38
CA LEU A 196 2.60 6.59 9.35
C LEU A 196 3.87 7.17 9.96
N TYR A 197 4.97 6.42 9.86
CA TYR A 197 6.32 6.91 10.15
C TYR A 197 7.21 6.66 8.94
N MET A 198 8.08 7.60 8.62
CA MET A 198 9.12 7.42 7.60
C MET A 198 10.24 8.44 7.76
N GLU A 199 11.42 8.10 7.25
CA GLU A 199 12.53 9.03 7.03
C GLU A 199 12.57 9.43 5.56
N LEU A 200 12.27 10.69 5.24
CA LEU A 200 12.36 11.23 3.89
C LEU A 200 13.65 12.03 3.75
N ASN A 201 14.57 11.57 2.92
CA ASN A 201 15.88 12.19 2.69
C ASN A 201 16.70 12.39 3.98
N GLY A 202 16.48 11.56 5.00
CA GLY A 202 17.12 11.64 6.31
C GLY A 202 16.33 12.42 7.36
N SER A 203 15.26 13.11 6.96
CA SER A 203 14.38 13.87 7.85
C SER A 203 13.19 13.04 8.30
N GLU A 204 12.81 13.10 9.58
CA GLU A 204 11.72 12.28 10.11
C GLU A 204 10.35 12.90 9.81
N ILE A 205 9.40 12.03 9.41
CA ILE A 205 8.01 12.39 9.19
C ILE A 205 7.13 11.39 9.92
N HIS A 206 6.32 11.91 10.84
CA HIS A 206 5.35 11.13 11.60
C HIS A 206 3.95 11.71 11.40
N ALA A 207 2.99 10.87 11.05
CA ALA A 207 1.59 11.26 10.93
C ALA A 207 0.68 10.28 11.66
N GLU A 208 -0.20 10.83 12.48
CA GLU A 208 -1.25 10.10 13.18
C GLU A 208 -2.61 10.59 12.70
N GLY A 209 -3.57 9.67 12.60
CA GLY A 209 -4.93 10.02 12.22
C GLY A 209 -5.96 9.51 13.21
N LYS A 210 -7.13 10.16 13.21
CA LYS A 210 -8.35 9.67 13.81
C LYS A 210 -9.49 9.94 12.87
N LEU A 211 -9.97 8.89 12.20
CA LEU A 211 -10.97 8.96 11.16
C LEU A 211 -12.25 8.26 11.63
N ARG A 212 -13.39 8.86 11.31
CA ARG A 212 -14.70 8.20 11.37
C ARG A 212 -15.24 8.09 9.96
N PRO A 213 -14.89 7.03 9.21
CA PRO A 213 -15.35 6.85 7.85
C PRO A 213 -16.82 6.45 7.89
N PHE A 214 -17.73 7.39 7.59
CA PHE A 214 -19.18 7.18 7.40
C PHE A 214 -20.06 6.97 8.66
N HIS A 215 -20.84 8.00 9.00
CA HIS A 215 -22.24 7.86 9.46
C HIS A 215 -22.92 9.24 9.37
N ASN A 216 -23.56 9.59 8.24
CA ASN A 216 -24.13 10.93 7.94
C ASN A 216 -23.15 12.12 8.00
N SER A 217 -21.94 11.92 8.52
CA SER A 217 -20.78 12.80 8.51
C SER A 217 -19.49 12.00 8.33
N LEU A 218 -18.49 12.65 7.76
CA LEU A 218 -17.10 12.20 7.72
C LEU A 218 -16.31 13.16 8.61
N GLU A 219 -15.60 12.60 9.59
CA GLU A 219 -14.69 13.32 10.48
C GLU A 219 -13.30 12.75 10.31
N ALA A 220 -12.33 13.63 10.11
CA ALA A 220 -10.91 13.27 10.06
C ALA A 220 -10.13 14.27 10.90
N ARG A 221 -9.32 13.78 11.82
CA ARG A 221 -8.25 14.53 12.47
C ARG A 221 -6.94 13.89 12.05
N LEU A 222 -5.97 14.69 11.64
CA LEU A 222 -4.64 14.26 11.25
C LEU A 222 -3.64 15.17 11.94
N SER A 223 -2.69 14.59 12.64
CA SER A 223 -1.56 15.29 13.25
C SER A 223 -0.30 14.87 12.50
N LEU A 224 0.50 15.84 12.08
CA LEU A 224 1.70 15.65 11.27
C LEU A 224 2.87 16.33 11.96
N SER A 225 3.93 15.58 12.23
CA SER A 225 5.20 16.05 12.75
C SER A 225 6.27 15.91 11.68
N LEU A 226 7.05 16.96 11.49
CA LEU A 226 8.21 17.03 10.61
C LEU A 226 9.41 17.41 11.48
N ASP A 227 10.50 16.67 11.34
CA ASP A 227 11.76 16.93 12.05
C ASP A 227 12.89 17.09 11.03
N ASP A 228 13.62 18.20 11.13
CA ASP A 228 14.84 18.46 10.37
C ASP A 228 14.69 18.38 8.83
N ILE A 229 13.60 18.90 8.26
CA ILE A 229 13.41 18.95 6.80
C ILE A 229 14.45 19.89 6.16
N ASP A 230 15.29 19.40 5.25
CA ASP A 230 16.29 20.20 4.53
C ASP A 230 15.65 21.21 3.56
N LEU A 231 15.51 22.46 4.01
CA LEU A 231 14.89 23.52 3.22
C LEU A 231 15.69 23.87 1.97
N ALA A 232 17.02 23.82 2.03
CA ALA A 232 17.87 24.15 0.90
C ALA A 232 17.69 23.12 -0.22
N TYR A 233 17.62 21.82 0.14
CA TYR A 233 17.32 20.74 -0.78
C TYR A 233 15.98 20.98 -1.49
N TYR A 234 14.88 21.14 -0.75
CA TYR A 234 13.57 21.28 -1.37
C TYR A 234 13.38 22.61 -2.12
N ALA A 235 13.96 23.72 -1.63
CA ALA A 235 13.93 25.00 -2.34
C ALA A 235 14.66 24.92 -3.69
N PHE A 236 15.81 24.22 -3.73
CA PHE A 236 16.56 23.99 -4.96
C PHE A 236 15.76 23.17 -5.98
N HIS A 237 14.89 22.27 -5.53
CA HIS A 237 14.03 21.44 -6.38
C HIS A 237 12.61 21.99 -6.57
N SER A 238 12.33 23.24 -6.16
CA SER A 238 11.01 23.85 -6.27
C SER A 238 10.53 23.93 -7.74
N PRO A 239 9.28 23.53 -8.04
CA PRO A 239 8.70 23.63 -9.38
C PRO A 239 8.34 25.09 -9.75
N ILE A 240 8.29 25.98 -8.76
CA ILE A 240 8.03 27.40 -8.93
C ILE A 240 9.28 28.21 -8.56
N PRO A 241 9.59 29.29 -9.30
CA PRO A 241 10.70 30.16 -8.93
C PRO A 241 10.42 30.79 -7.57
N LEU A 242 11.38 30.66 -6.65
CA LEU A 242 11.31 31.28 -5.33
C LEU A 242 11.94 32.68 -5.38
N PRO A 243 11.38 33.66 -4.66
CA PRO A 243 11.91 35.03 -4.63
C PRO A 243 13.24 35.14 -3.88
N LEU A 244 13.62 34.10 -3.13
CA LEU A 244 14.82 34.03 -2.32
C LEU A 244 15.53 32.71 -2.58
N ASP A 245 16.86 32.78 -2.64
CA ASP A 245 17.75 31.62 -2.78
C ASP A 245 18.08 31.09 -1.37
N VAL A 246 17.58 29.90 -1.05
CA VAL A 246 17.78 29.23 0.24
C VAL A 246 19.07 28.42 0.17
N LYS A 247 20.13 28.89 0.82
CA LYS A 247 21.43 28.20 0.83
C LYS A 247 21.56 27.17 1.93
N GLN A 248 20.88 27.42 3.05
CA GLN A 248 20.88 26.57 4.22
C GLN A 248 19.60 26.81 5.01
N GLY A 249 19.17 25.79 5.75
CA GLY A 249 18.13 25.89 6.75
C GLY A 249 17.41 24.58 6.91
N THR A 250 16.81 24.38 8.08
CA THR A 250 15.99 23.21 8.38
C THR A 250 14.62 23.65 8.86
N LEU A 251 13.61 22.79 8.66
CA LEU A 251 12.23 23.03 9.03
C LEU A 251 11.73 21.92 9.95
N ASP A 252 11.35 22.34 11.15
CA ASP A 252 10.57 21.53 12.08
C ASP A 252 9.10 21.98 12.02
N GLY A 253 8.17 21.05 12.12
CA GLY A 253 6.75 21.36 11.97
C GLY A 253 5.85 20.45 12.78
N GLU A 254 4.92 21.04 13.52
CA GLU A 254 3.77 20.35 14.10
C GLU A 254 2.52 20.93 13.46
N MET A 255 1.72 20.08 12.80
CA MET A 255 0.52 20.49 12.08
C MET A 255 -0.66 19.60 12.43
N ASP A 256 -1.79 20.23 12.75
CA ASP A 256 -3.07 19.57 12.99
C ASP A 256 -4.08 19.98 11.92
N LEU A 257 -4.63 18.97 11.24
CA LEU A 257 -5.67 19.09 10.25
C LEU A 257 -6.95 18.45 10.77
N SER A 258 -8.04 19.21 10.82
CA SER A 258 -9.37 18.69 11.13
C SER A 258 -10.31 18.95 9.97
N TYR A 259 -10.88 17.87 9.42
CA TYR A 259 -11.88 17.92 8.38
C TYR A 259 -13.21 17.35 8.87
N ARG A 260 -14.31 18.04 8.56
CA ARG A 260 -15.66 17.58 8.89
C ARG A 260 -16.64 17.96 7.78
N ILE A 261 -17.42 16.99 7.32
CA ILE A 261 -18.55 17.20 6.38
C ILE A 261 -19.73 16.36 6.84
N SER A 262 -20.98 16.83 6.64
CA SER A 262 -22.19 16.04 6.90
C SER A 262 -23.24 16.25 5.80
N LYS A 263 -24.33 15.47 5.84
CA LYS A 263 -25.46 15.66 4.90
C LYS A 263 -26.12 17.03 5.01
N THR A 264 -26.01 17.68 6.16
CA THR A 264 -26.70 18.95 6.47
C THR A 264 -25.74 20.15 6.60
N GLU A 265 -24.44 19.91 6.76
CA GLU A 265 -23.44 20.96 6.92
C GLU A 265 -22.43 20.96 5.77
N LYS A 266 -22.04 22.17 5.32
CA LYS A 266 -20.94 22.33 4.36
C LYS A 266 -19.63 21.79 4.94
N PRO A 267 -18.71 21.30 4.08
CA PRO A 267 -17.37 20.89 4.51
C PRO A 267 -16.67 22.02 5.29
N ARG A 268 -16.03 21.65 6.40
CA ARG A 268 -15.15 22.54 7.17
C ARG A 268 -13.77 21.91 7.25
N LEU A 269 -12.76 22.72 6.95
CA LEU A 269 -11.36 22.38 7.09
C LEU A 269 -10.74 23.36 8.07
N LEU A 270 -10.13 22.85 9.13
CA LEU A 270 -9.33 23.60 10.07
C LEU A 270 -7.90 23.10 9.96
N LEU A 271 -6.96 24.01 9.80
CA LEU A 271 -5.53 23.74 9.79
C LEU A 271 -4.90 24.64 10.86
N GLY A 272 -4.17 24.05 11.79
CA GLY A 272 -3.39 24.75 12.80
C GLY A 272 -2.01 24.12 12.89
N GLY A 273 -1.06 24.83 13.46
CA GLY A 273 0.28 24.28 13.64
C GLY A 273 1.34 25.33 13.95
N LYS A 274 2.54 24.85 14.19
CA LYS A 274 3.75 25.63 14.41
C LYS A 274 4.82 25.14 13.46
N LEU A 275 5.46 26.08 12.77
CA LEU A 275 6.64 25.83 11.95
C LEU A 275 7.81 26.57 12.57
N VAL A 276 8.94 25.91 12.71
CA VAL A 276 10.19 26.48 13.19
C VAL A 276 11.21 26.33 12.08
N PHE A 277 11.83 27.46 11.74
CA PHE A 277 12.89 27.49 10.75
C PHE A 277 14.21 27.76 11.46
N SER A 278 15.19 26.89 11.26
CA SER A 278 16.47 26.90 11.96
C SER A 278 17.63 27.07 10.99
N ALA A 279 18.72 27.70 11.44
CA ALA A 279 19.97 27.85 10.69
C ALA A 279 19.82 28.39 9.25
N ILE A 280 18.91 29.35 9.04
CA ILE A 280 18.56 29.84 7.70
C ILE A 280 19.63 30.78 7.12
N ASP A 281 20.08 30.53 5.88
CA ASP A 281 20.80 31.48 5.03
C ASP A 281 19.96 31.78 3.76
N LEU A 282 19.45 33.02 3.65
CA LEU A 282 18.67 33.52 2.51
C LEU A 282 19.48 34.55 1.73
N ARG A 283 19.46 34.45 0.41
CA ARG A 283 20.07 35.45 -0.48
C ARG A 283 19.05 35.95 -1.50
N GLY A 284 19.17 37.23 -1.86
CA GLY A 284 18.33 37.91 -2.85
C GLY A 284 19.14 38.37 -4.05
#